data_AF-A0A497A2T8-F1
#
_entry.id   AF-A0A497A2T8-F1
#
_cell.length_a   1.000
_cell.length_b   1.000
_cell.length_c   1.000
_cell.angle_alpha   90.00
_cell.angle_beta   90.00
_cell.angle_gamma   90.00
#
_symmetry.space_group_name_H-M   'P 1'
#
loop_
_entity.id
_entity.type
_entity.pdbx_description
1 polymer ?
#
loop_
_entity_poly.entity_id
_entity_poly.type
_entity_poly.pdbx_seq_one_letter_code
_entity_poly.pdbx_strand_id
1 'polypeptide(L)'
;MLIVVAGRGAVRKNLSQGLLIGLAVLVFVAGLRAYVYERRLPSLGFLWNNTSGVVYAVHRGGPAEAAGMRVGDVFLEMEGVPITERDQFRRTWEAVPPGQDVSIVVERDGELEFLVLFTAPMSPRLEGLAVYYWIALIFWASGVVTYLARGHDRVSMLFLLFCLAAAVALFSNTNVNLTFVRWTGALQRVATGLAGACLLHLALHFPEEKRLHPQVRALLLALFYGPGLLLGGLNAYFYPRQLQGEFTWLFNVFFLWVPLCFVGWAAALVHTIRSAADQKVRQQAREMAAGITLTLLPFAALLVINVAYHMAFHRTLVDVRLAVTTLLVFPMSLGYAILKQRSVWNVEALVNRGLVYLSLGVILLFTYFVLVATLGRLWGVAISWGVFAVGALAALIVAFLALMLRPVVQTMVHRLFFRQD
;
A
#
# COMPACT_ATOMS: atom_id res chain seq x y z
N MET A 1 37.83 15.73 28.93
CA MET A 1 36.83 16.38 28.05
C MET A 1 36.39 15.47 26.87
N LEU A 2 37.28 14.74 26.21
CA LEU A 2 36.97 13.80 25.11
C LEU A 2 36.04 12.61 25.47
N ILE A 3 36.18 12.03 26.67
CA ILE A 3 35.36 10.89 27.12
C ILE A 3 33.88 11.30 27.35
N VAL A 4 33.65 12.52 27.81
CA VAL A 4 32.29 13.06 28.06
C VAL A 4 31.57 13.39 26.75
N VAL A 5 32.30 13.85 25.72
CA VAL A 5 31.74 14.12 24.38
C VAL A 5 31.42 12.81 23.64
N ALA A 6 32.29 11.79 23.76
CA ALA A 6 32.04 10.46 23.21
C ALA A 6 30.83 9.77 23.87
N GLY A 7 30.70 9.88 25.21
CA GLY A 7 29.55 9.38 25.96
C GLY A 7 28.24 10.08 25.57
N ARG A 8 28.24 11.41 25.42
CA ARG A 8 27.06 12.18 24.94
C ARG A 8 26.66 11.81 23.51
N GLY A 9 27.62 11.56 22.63
CA GLY A 9 27.37 11.13 21.25
C GLY A 9 26.75 9.73 21.17
N ALA A 10 27.24 8.78 21.96
CA ALA A 10 26.72 7.42 22.04
C ALA A 10 25.30 7.39 22.64
N VAL A 11 25.07 8.14 23.73
CA VAL A 11 23.74 8.25 24.36
C VAL A 11 22.71 8.87 23.40
N ARG A 12 23.07 9.95 22.68
CA ARG A 12 22.17 10.59 21.71
C ARG A 12 21.86 9.67 20.52
N LYS A 13 22.83 8.89 20.07
CA LYS A 13 22.65 7.88 19.01
C LYS A 13 21.69 6.78 19.45
N ASN A 14 21.89 6.22 20.65
CA ASN A 14 21.01 5.18 21.21
C ASN A 14 19.58 5.69 21.45
N LEU A 15 19.42 6.94 21.91
CA LEU A 15 18.10 7.56 22.08
C LEU A 15 17.37 7.72 20.75
N SER A 16 18.06 8.19 19.71
CA SER A 16 17.45 8.34 18.37
C SER A 16 17.02 7.00 17.75
N GLN A 17 17.77 5.92 18.00
CA GLN A 17 17.41 4.56 17.58
C GLN A 17 16.16 4.05 18.30
N GLY A 18 16.11 4.20 19.63
CA GLY A 18 14.94 3.81 20.43
C GLY A 18 13.68 4.55 20.00
N LEU A 19 13.78 5.84 19.68
CA LEU A 19 12.66 6.64 19.18
C LEU A 19 12.14 6.15 17.83
N LEU A 20 13.01 5.79 16.89
CA LEU A 20 12.62 5.29 15.57
C LEU A 20 11.96 3.90 15.65
N ILE A 21 12.49 3.02 16.50
CA ILE A 21 11.88 1.71 16.75
C ILE A 21 10.52 1.89 17.43
N GLY A 22 10.43 2.77 18.44
CA GLY A 22 9.17 3.11 19.09
C GLY A 22 8.13 3.65 18.11
N LEU A 23 8.55 4.53 17.19
CA LEU A 23 7.69 5.05 16.11
C LEU A 23 7.23 3.93 15.16
N ALA A 24 8.10 3.01 14.78
CA ALA A 24 7.74 1.89 13.93
C ALA A 24 6.71 0.96 14.61
N VAL A 25 6.90 0.66 15.90
CA VAL A 25 5.93 -0.13 16.69
C VAL A 25 4.60 0.62 16.81
N LEU A 26 4.63 1.93 17.06
CA LEU A 26 3.43 2.77 17.14
C LEU A 26 2.62 2.70 15.84
N VAL A 27 3.27 2.86 14.68
CA VAL A 27 2.60 2.77 13.37
C VAL A 27 1.98 1.40 13.14
N PHE A 28 2.68 0.31 13.51
CA PHE A 28 2.14 -1.05 13.40
C PHE A 28 0.91 -1.26 14.29
N VAL A 29 1.00 -0.88 15.56
CA VAL A 29 -0.11 -1.01 16.52
C VAL A 29 -1.30 -0.15 16.09
N ALA A 30 -1.07 1.07 15.60
CA ALA A 30 -2.12 1.94 15.07
C ALA A 30 -2.82 1.31 13.86
N GLY A 31 -2.07 0.79 12.89
CA GLY A 31 -2.63 0.09 11.73
C GLY A 31 -3.42 -1.17 12.12
N LEU A 32 -2.91 -1.97 13.06
CA LEU A 32 -3.61 -3.16 13.54
C LEU A 32 -4.90 -2.79 14.29
N ARG A 33 -4.87 -1.76 15.13
CA ARG A 33 -6.07 -1.28 15.83
C ARG A 33 -7.12 -0.75 14.85
N ALA A 34 -6.68 -0.01 13.83
CA ALA A 34 -7.54 0.47 12.76
C ALA A 34 -8.25 -0.69 12.03
N TYR A 35 -7.50 -1.71 11.62
CA TYR A 35 -8.04 -2.91 10.97
C TYR A 35 -9.05 -3.65 11.86
N VAL A 36 -8.70 -3.89 13.14
CA VAL A 36 -9.55 -4.62 14.09
C VAL A 36 -10.86 -3.87 14.36
N TYR A 37 -10.80 -2.54 14.42
CA TYR A 37 -11.99 -1.72 14.61
C TYR A 37 -12.87 -1.70 13.36
N GLU A 38 -12.31 -1.52 12.15
CA GLU A 38 -13.10 -1.58 10.92
C GLU A 38 -13.83 -2.91 10.77
N ARG A 39 -13.19 -4.01 11.17
CA ARG A 39 -13.81 -5.33 11.17
C ARG A 39 -15.06 -5.42 12.06
N ARG A 40 -15.19 -4.56 13.07
CA ARG A 40 -16.34 -4.51 13.98
C ARG A 40 -17.45 -3.59 13.49
N LEU A 41 -17.20 -2.75 12.48
CA LEU A 41 -18.23 -1.89 11.92
C LEU A 41 -19.27 -2.72 11.16
N PRO A 42 -20.54 -2.28 11.14
CA PRO A 42 -21.56 -2.94 10.34
C PRO A 42 -21.27 -2.76 8.85
N SER A 43 -21.24 -3.86 8.13
CA SER A 43 -21.16 -3.89 6.67
C SER A 43 -22.47 -3.38 6.08
N LEU A 44 -22.39 -2.33 5.26
CA LEU A 44 -23.52 -1.85 4.46
C LEU A 44 -23.42 -2.36 3.01
N GLY A 45 -22.21 -2.58 2.50
CA GLY A 45 -22.02 -3.16 1.17
C GLY A 45 -22.25 -2.17 0.02
N PHE A 46 -22.08 -0.86 0.21
CA PHE A 46 -22.11 0.12 -0.89
C PHE A 46 -21.16 1.30 -0.65
N LEU A 47 -20.83 2.02 -1.73
CA LEU A 47 -20.05 3.25 -1.71
C LEU A 47 -20.80 4.38 -2.41
N TRP A 48 -20.74 5.57 -1.84
CA TRP A 48 -21.50 6.74 -2.31
C TRP A 48 -20.65 8.02 -2.31
N ASN A 49 -21.04 8.97 -3.16
CA ASN A 49 -20.38 10.27 -3.27
C ASN A 49 -20.97 11.23 -2.23
N ASN A 50 -20.15 11.71 -1.31
CA ASN A 50 -20.58 12.56 -0.21
C ASN A 50 -21.11 13.95 -0.61
N THR A 51 -20.86 14.39 -1.84
CA THR A 51 -21.35 15.67 -2.36
C THR A 51 -22.68 15.50 -3.09
N SER A 52 -22.83 14.45 -3.89
CA SER A 52 -24.02 14.23 -4.71
C SER A 52 -25.02 13.23 -4.15
N GLY A 53 -24.70 12.50 -3.07
CA GLY A 53 -25.54 11.41 -2.55
C GLY A 53 -25.47 10.11 -3.38
N VAL A 54 -25.01 10.19 -4.63
CA VAL A 54 -25.06 9.09 -5.60
C VAL A 54 -24.23 7.88 -5.17
N VAL A 55 -24.87 6.72 -5.12
CA VAL A 55 -24.26 5.40 -4.97
C VAL A 55 -23.52 5.04 -6.26
N TYR A 56 -22.20 4.90 -6.18
CA TYR A 56 -21.36 4.59 -7.35
C TYR A 56 -20.84 3.15 -7.35
N ALA A 57 -20.99 2.41 -6.25
CA ALA A 57 -20.65 0.99 -6.19
C ALA A 57 -21.54 0.26 -5.18
N VAL A 58 -21.96 -0.95 -5.54
CA VAL A 58 -22.64 -1.89 -4.65
C VAL A 58 -21.83 -3.18 -4.63
N HIS A 59 -21.55 -3.71 -3.44
CA HIS A 59 -20.75 -4.90 -3.23
C HIS A 59 -21.57 -6.15 -3.53
N ARG A 60 -21.10 -6.92 -4.53
CA ARG A 60 -21.71 -8.20 -4.89
C ARG A 60 -21.71 -9.18 -3.72
N GLY A 61 -22.87 -9.74 -3.41
CA GLY A 61 -23.14 -10.59 -2.25
C GLY A 61 -23.18 -9.83 -0.92
N GLY A 62 -23.20 -8.49 -0.94
CA GLY A 62 -23.24 -7.64 0.25
C GLY A 62 -24.67 -7.23 0.66
N PRO A 63 -24.84 -6.63 1.86
CA PRO A 63 -26.15 -6.25 2.39
C PRO A 63 -26.96 -5.30 1.49
N ALA A 64 -26.32 -4.30 0.89
CA ALA A 64 -26.99 -3.39 -0.04
C ALA A 64 -27.50 -4.08 -1.31
N GLU A 65 -26.73 -5.02 -1.89
CA GLU A 65 -27.20 -5.78 -3.06
C GLU A 65 -28.40 -6.66 -2.67
N ALA A 66 -28.33 -7.32 -1.51
CA ALA A 66 -29.41 -8.15 -0.98
C ALA A 66 -30.69 -7.34 -0.70
N ALA A 67 -30.55 -6.08 -0.28
CA ALA A 67 -31.66 -5.15 -0.08
C ALA A 67 -32.19 -4.52 -1.39
N GLY A 68 -31.55 -4.80 -2.54
CA GLY A 68 -31.98 -4.28 -3.84
C GLY A 68 -31.50 -2.86 -4.17
N MET A 69 -30.48 -2.36 -3.46
CA MET A 69 -29.80 -1.10 -3.80
C MET A 69 -29.06 -1.23 -5.13
N ARG A 70 -29.03 -0.14 -5.91
CA ARG A 70 -28.43 -0.09 -7.25
C ARG A 70 -27.43 1.05 -7.36
N VAL A 71 -26.45 0.86 -8.25
CA VAL A 71 -25.57 1.96 -8.67
C VAL A 71 -26.44 3.00 -9.39
N GLY A 72 -26.32 4.26 -8.99
CA GLY A 72 -27.16 5.37 -9.47
C GLY A 72 -28.17 5.87 -8.44
N ASP A 73 -28.55 5.04 -7.46
CA ASP A 73 -29.44 5.47 -6.37
C ASP A 73 -28.81 6.66 -5.61
N VAL A 74 -29.62 7.63 -5.20
CA VAL A 74 -29.16 8.76 -4.36
C VAL A 74 -29.46 8.43 -2.91
N PHE A 75 -28.44 8.26 -2.09
CA PHE A 75 -28.59 7.97 -0.67
C PHE A 75 -29.02 9.21 0.11
N LEU A 76 -30.18 9.14 0.78
CA LEU A 76 -30.82 10.29 1.44
C LEU A 76 -30.91 10.14 2.95
N GLU A 77 -31.23 8.95 3.47
CA GLU A 77 -31.52 8.75 4.89
C GLU A 77 -31.05 7.39 5.38
N MET A 78 -30.65 7.32 6.65
CA MET A 78 -30.38 6.06 7.34
C MET A 78 -30.93 6.15 8.77
N GLU A 79 -31.70 5.14 9.20
CA GLU A 79 -32.29 5.09 10.55
C GLU A 79 -33.09 6.34 10.94
N GLY A 80 -33.88 6.90 10.02
CA GLY A 80 -34.66 8.12 10.31
C GLY A 80 -33.83 9.41 10.26
N VAL A 81 -32.53 9.32 9.98
CA VAL A 81 -31.59 10.46 10.01
C VAL A 81 -31.24 10.87 8.58
N PRO A 82 -31.64 12.06 8.11
CA PRO A 82 -31.27 12.55 6.78
C PRO A 82 -29.76 12.69 6.67
N ILE A 83 -29.11 12.06 5.71
CA ILE A 83 -27.66 12.07 5.56
C ILE A 83 -27.24 13.16 4.57
N THR A 84 -27.01 14.36 5.10
CA THR A 84 -26.55 15.51 4.29
C THR A 84 -25.03 15.70 4.35
N GLU A 85 -24.36 15.08 5.33
CA GLU A 85 -22.92 15.20 5.53
C GLU A 85 -22.26 13.92 6.04
N ARG A 86 -20.94 13.78 5.81
CA ARG A 86 -20.15 12.60 6.23
C ARG A 86 -20.17 12.39 7.74
N ASP A 87 -20.14 13.47 8.52
CA ASP A 87 -20.08 13.39 9.99
C ASP A 87 -21.41 12.90 10.60
N GLN A 88 -22.53 13.15 9.91
CA GLN A 88 -23.83 12.60 10.26
C GLN A 88 -23.90 11.12 9.92
N PHE A 89 -23.51 10.74 8.71
CA PHE A 89 -23.38 9.34 8.31
C PHE A 89 -22.53 8.54 9.30
N ARG A 90 -21.32 9.02 9.65
CA ARG A 90 -20.44 8.36 10.62
C ARG A 90 -21.20 8.07 11.91
N ARG A 91 -21.82 9.09 12.50
CA ARG A 91 -22.46 8.97 13.83
C ARG A 91 -23.59 7.94 13.81
N THR A 92 -24.44 7.98 12.78
CA THR A 92 -25.53 7.02 12.62
C THR A 92 -24.97 5.62 12.34
N TRP A 93 -23.93 5.49 11.52
CA TRP A 93 -23.33 4.21 11.15
C TRP A 93 -22.63 3.52 12.33
N GLU A 94 -21.90 4.27 13.16
CA GLU A 94 -21.23 3.75 14.36
C GLU A 94 -22.21 3.37 15.48
N ALA A 95 -23.42 3.96 15.48
CA ALA A 95 -24.45 3.64 16.45
C ALA A 95 -25.14 2.30 16.15
N VAL A 96 -25.05 1.79 14.92
CA VAL A 96 -25.67 0.53 14.50
C VAL A 96 -24.79 -0.66 14.93
N PRO A 97 -25.35 -1.61 15.71
CA PRO A 97 -24.70 -2.90 15.97
C PRO A 97 -24.71 -3.79 14.72
N PRO A 98 -23.61 -4.51 14.43
CA PRO A 98 -23.62 -5.55 13.41
C PRO A 98 -24.64 -6.66 13.72
N GLY A 99 -25.33 -7.16 12.70
CA GLY A 99 -26.36 -8.21 12.86
C GLY A 99 -27.78 -7.67 13.06
N GLN A 100 -28.01 -6.39 12.75
CA GLN A 100 -29.32 -5.74 12.81
C GLN A 100 -29.78 -5.26 11.44
N ASP A 101 -31.09 -5.14 11.28
CA ASP A 101 -31.72 -4.47 10.16
C ASP A 101 -31.50 -2.96 10.24
N VAL A 102 -31.11 -2.36 9.12
CA VAL A 102 -30.91 -0.92 8.95
C VAL A 102 -31.83 -0.43 7.85
N SER A 103 -32.70 0.50 8.18
CA SER A 103 -33.52 1.25 7.26
C SER A 103 -32.69 2.30 6.52
N ILE A 104 -32.82 2.31 5.20
CA ILE A 104 -32.18 3.28 4.31
C ILE A 104 -33.24 3.82 3.34
N VAL A 105 -33.25 5.13 3.14
CA VAL A 105 -34.04 5.76 2.08
C VAL A 105 -33.11 6.19 0.96
N VAL A 106 -33.45 5.79 -0.26
CA VAL A 106 -32.78 6.26 -1.47
C VAL A 106 -33.78 6.89 -2.43
N GLU A 107 -33.32 7.81 -3.26
CA GLU A 107 -34.06 8.27 -4.43
C GLU A 107 -33.56 7.52 -5.67
N ARG A 108 -34.51 6.95 -6.41
CA ARG A 108 -34.28 6.23 -7.66
C ARG A 108 -35.23 6.76 -8.70
N ASP A 109 -34.69 7.28 -9.79
CA ASP A 109 -35.48 7.84 -10.91
C ASP A 109 -36.54 8.88 -10.46
N GLY A 110 -36.24 9.62 -9.39
CA GLY A 110 -37.13 10.65 -8.79
C GLY A 110 -38.15 10.12 -7.77
N GLU A 111 -38.19 8.81 -7.52
CA GLU A 111 -39.05 8.19 -6.50
C GLU A 111 -38.26 7.76 -5.27
N LEU A 112 -38.89 7.87 -4.09
CA LEU A 112 -38.29 7.41 -2.83
C LEU A 112 -38.51 5.91 -2.65
N GLU A 113 -37.41 5.20 -2.42
CA GLU A 113 -37.36 3.76 -2.18
C GLU A 113 -36.89 3.50 -0.75
N PHE A 114 -37.65 2.68 -0.01
CA PHE A 114 -37.31 2.27 1.35
C PHE A 114 -36.65 0.89 1.32
N LEU A 115 -35.39 0.82 1.73
CA LEU A 115 -34.59 -0.39 1.74
C LEU A 115 -34.29 -0.81 3.17
N VAL A 116 -34.31 -2.11 3.44
CA VAL A 116 -33.91 -2.70 4.74
C VAL A 116 -32.68 -3.57 4.51
N LEU A 117 -31.56 -3.18 5.10
CA LEU A 117 -30.28 -3.87 4.97
C LEU A 117 -30.00 -4.67 6.24
N PHE A 118 -29.86 -5.99 6.12
CA PHE A 118 -29.36 -6.81 7.22
C PHE A 118 -27.84 -6.69 7.33
N THR A 119 -27.37 -5.97 8.36
CA THR A 119 -25.94 -5.74 8.55
C THR A 119 -25.24 -7.00 9.07
N ALA A 120 -23.96 -7.14 8.72
CA ALA A 120 -23.08 -8.15 9.29
C ALA A 120 -21.74 -7.50 9.68
N PRO A 121 -20.93 -8.11 10.56
CA PRO A 121 -19.56 -7.65 10.76
C PRO A 121 -18.81 -7.62 9.43
N MET A 122 -17.99 -6.59 9.21
CA MET A 122 -17.20 -6.51 7.98
C MET A 122 -16.35 -7.77 7.77
N SER A 123 -16.36 -8.26 6.52
CA SER A 123 -15.53 -9.39 6.12
C SER A 123 -14.04 -9.06 6.30
N PRO A 124 -13.15 -10.08 6.42
CA PRO A 124 -11.70 -9.85 6.51
C PRO A 124 -11.10 -9.07 5.34
N ARG A 125 -11.80 -9.02 4.20
CA ARG A 125 -11.43 -8.25 3.01
C ARG A 125 -11.75 -6.76 3.12
N LEU A 126 -12.46 -6.34 4.18
CA LEU A 126 -12.94 -4.97 4.42
C LEU A 126 -13.59 -4.38 3.16
N GLU A 127 -14.45 -5.16 2.52
CA GLU A 127 -15.14 -4.77 1.27
C GLU A 127 -14.17 -4.35 0.13
N GLY A 128 -12.94 -4.86 0.18
CA GLY A 128 -11.84 -4.58 -0.76
C GLY A 128 -10.79 -3.61 -0.23
N LEU A 129 -11.04 -2.92 0.90
CA LEU A 129 -10.10 -1.97 1.51
C LEU A 129 -8.92 -2.65 2.23
N ALA A 130 -9.02 -3.94 2.54
CA ALA A 130 -7.93 -4.69 3.19
C ALA A 130 -6.62 -4.62 2.38
N VAL A 131 -6.68 -4.39 1.07
CA VAL A 131 -5.52 -4.19 0.21
C VAL A 131 -4.59 -3.09 0.73
N TYR A 132 -5.13 -1.99 1.26
CA TYR A 132 -4.32 -0.87 1.76
C TYR A 132 -3.53 -1.27 3.01
N TYR A 133 -4.10 -2.11 3.87
CA TYR A 133 -3.42 -2.67 5.04
C TYR A 133 -2.29 -3.62 4.63
N TRP A 134 -2.49 -4.47 3.63
CA TRP A 134 -1.45 -5.36 3.13
C TRP A 134 -0.28 -4.58 2.53
N ILE A 135 -0.56 -3.55 1.74
CA ILE A 135 0.47 -2.70 1.15
C ILE A 135 1.21 -1.93 2.26
N ALA A 136 0.49 -1.32 3.20
CA ALA A 136 1.09 -0.62 4.34
C ALA A 136 2.00 -1.52 5.17
N LEU A 137 1.59 -2.78 5.40
CA LEU A 137 2.40 -3.78 6.10
C LEU A 137 3.70 -4.10 5.36
N ILE A 138 3.67 -4.17 4.02
CA ILE A 138 4.85 -4.44 3.20
C ILE A 138 5.81 -3.24 3.21
N PHE A 139 5.29 -2.02 3.14
CA PHE A 139 6.11 -0.81 3.33
C PHE A 139 6.75 -0.82 4.72
N TRP A 140 5.95 -1.02 5.77
CA TRP A 140 6.42 -1.09 7.16
C TRP A 140 7.52 -2.15 7.34
N ALA A 141 7.27 -3.38 6.88
CA ALA A 141 8.19 -4.50 7.01
C ALA A 141 9.51 -4.23 6.25
N SER A 142 9.43 -3.73 5.01
CA SER A 142 10.64 -3.41 4.24
C SER A 142 11.50 -2.35 4.95
N GLY A 143 10.87 -1.28 5.45
CA GLY A 143 11.55 -0.22 6.18
C GLY A 143 12.23 -0.71 7.45
N VAL A 144 11.49 -1.47 8.29
CA VAL A 144 11.99 -2.01 9.57
C VAL A 144 13.12 -3.01 9.35
N VAL A 145 12.93 -3.98 8.44
CA VAL A 145 13.98 -4.97 8.13
C VAL A 145 15.24 -4.28 7.62
N THR A 146 15.10 -3.30 6.73
CA THR A 146 16.25 -2.56 6.19
C THR A 146 16.99 -1.78 7.27
N TYR A 147 16.25 -1.14 8.19
CA TYR A 147 16.83 -0.38 9.30
C TYR A 147 17.60 -1.25 10.29
N LEU A 148 17.01 -2.39 10.69
CA LEU A 148 17.63 -3.31 11.64
C LEU A 148 18.84 -4.03 11.03
N ALA A 149 18.76 -4.42 9.76
CA ALA A 149 19.84 -5.15 9.09
C ALA A 149 21.05 -4.26 8.70
N ARG A 150 20.88 -2.94 8.48
CA ARG A 150 21.99 -2.02 8.15
C ARG A 150 22.68 -1.35 9.34
N GLY A 151 22.30 -1.68 10.57
CA GLY A 151 22.97 -1.13 11.76
C GLY A 151 22.73 0.38 11.96
N HIS A 152 21.55 0.87 11.59
CA HIS A 152 21.06 2.23 11.91
C HIS A 152 21.84 3.39 11.26
N ASP A 153 22.23 3.26 9.99
CA ASP A 153 22.84 4.36 9.24
C ASP A 153 21.81 5.35 8.68
N ARG A 154 22.29 6.51 8.18
CA ARG A 154 21.40 7.59 7.68
C ARG A 154 20.51 7.14 6.52
N VAL A 155 21.02 6.31 5.61
CA VAL A 155 20.28 5.81 4.45
C VAL A 155 19.11 4.94 4.90
N SER A 156 19.36 3.97 5.79
CA SER A 156 18.30 3.10 6.30
C SER A 156 17.30 3.84 7.17
N MET A 157 17.71 4.87 7.92
CA MET A 157 16.81 5.77 8.64
C MET A 157 15.86 6.52 7.70
N LEU A 158 16.39 7.15 6.64
CA LEU A 158 15.56 7.89 5.68
C LEU A 158 14.58 6.96 4.95
N PHE A 159 15.03 5.76 4.60
CA PHE A 159 14.18 4.74 4.01
C PHE A 159 13.09 4.25 4.97
N LEU A 160 13.41 4.05 6.26
CA LEU A 160 12.41 3.73 7.28
C LEU A 160 11.38 4.84 7.41
N LEU A 161 11.80 6.11 7.52
CA LEU A 161 10.88 7.25 7.63
C LEU A 161 9.96 7.37 6.41
N PHE A 162 10.51 7.18 5.22
CA PHE A 162 9.72 7.07 4.00
C PHE A 162 8.67 5.96 4.10
N CYS A 163 9.07 4.75 4.49
CA CYS A 163 8.18 3.60 4.60
C CYS A 163 7.09 3.78 5.67
N LEU A 164 7.43 4.36 6.82
CA LEU A 164 6.47 4.66 7.87
C LEU A 164 5.45 5.73 7.42
N ALA A 165 5.92 6.79 6.77
CA ALA A 165 5.06 7.83 6.21
C ALA A 165 4.13 7.27 5.12
N ALA A 166 4.65 6.44 4.22
CA ALA A 166 3.86 5.76 3.20
C ALA A 166 2.84 4.78 3.80
N ALA A 167 3.23 4.01 4.82
CA ALA A 167 2.31 3.10 5.51
C ALA A 167 1.13 3.86 6.13
N VAL A 168 1.39 4.95 6.85
CA VAL A 168 0.37 5.84 7.42
C VAL A 168 -0.52 6.47 6.35
N ALA A 169 0.07 6.89 5.23
CA ALA A 169 -0.68 7.45 4.09
C ALA A 169 -1.65 6.43 3.47
N LEU A 170 -1.25 5.15 3.39
CA LEU A 170 -2.00 4.07 2.76
C LEU A 170 -3.19 3.58 3.60
N PHE A 171 -2.98 3.18 4.87
CA PHE A 171 -4.09 2.60 5.64
C PHE A 171 -5.11 3.64 6.10
N SER A 172 -4.77 4.92 6.14
CA SER A 172 -5.76 5.96 6.44
C SER A 172 -6.76 6.15 5.30
N ASN A 173 -6.50 5.62 4.09
CA ASN A 173 -7.42 5.70 2.94
C ASN A 173 -8.59 4.67 2.99
N THR A 174 -9.03 4.32 4.20
CA THR A 174 -10.02 3.26 4.49
C THR A 174 -11.21 3.87 5.22
N ASN A 175 -12.10 3.04 5.78
CA ASN A 175 -13.24 3.54 6.56
C ASN A 175 -12.78 4.30 7.82
N VAL A 176 -11.53 4.15 8.26
CA VAL A 176 -10.91 4.91 9.36
C VAL A 176 -10.93 6.42 9.13
N ASN A 177 -10.90 6.87 7.86
CA ASN A 177 -11.05 8.29 7.53
C ASN A 177 -12.48 8.80 7.76
N LEU A 178 -13.47 7.89 7.71
CA LEU A 178 -14.86 8.19 7.97
C LEU A 178 -15.19 8.07 9.47
N THR A 179 -14.65 7.06 10.15
CA THR A 179 -15.03 6.64 11.52
C THR A 179 -14.13 7.17 12.63
N PHE A 180 -12.85 6.82 12.63
CA PHE A 180 -12.04 6.93 13.85
C PHE A 180 -11.95 8.35 14.41
N VAL A 181 -11.38 9.32 13.70
CA VAL A 181 -11.21 10.69 14.24
C VAL A 181 -10.87 11.69 13.13
N ARG A 182 -11.35 12.95 13.22
CA ARG A 182 -10.95 14.06 12.31
C ARG A 182 -9.43 14.20 12.14
N TRP A 183 -8.63 13.77 13.12
CA TRP A 183 -7.16 13.85 13.04
C TRP A 183 -6.50 12.70 12.26
N THR A 184 -7.14 11.55 12.03
CA THR A 184 -6.52 10.45 11.24
C THR A 184 -6.37 10.88 9.79
N GLY A 185 -7.40 11.52 9.23
CA GLY A 185 -7.31 12.14 7.90
C GLY A 185 -6.34 13.32 7.83
N ALA A 186 -6.16 14.07 8.92
CA ALA A 186 -5.11 15.09 8.99
C ALA A 186 -3.71 14.46 8.95
N LEU A 187 -3.50 13.43 9.78
CA LEU A 187 -2.25 12.69 9.87
C LEU A 187 -1.89 12.04 8.53
N GLN A 188 -2.86 11.45 7.83
CA GLN A 188 -2.68 10.89 6.49
C GLN A 188 -2.05 11.90 5.54
N ARG A 189 -2.59 13.12 5.50
CA ARG A 189 -2.14 14.15 4.54
C ARG A 189 -0.74 14.64 4.86
N VAL A 190 -0.46 14.85 6.14
CA VAL A 190 0.89 15.19 6.58
C VAL A 190 1.85 14.04 6.22
N ALA A 191 1.46 12.79 6.45
CA ALA A 191 2.26 11.61 6.13
C ALA A 191 2.50 11.46 4.61
N THR A 192 1.50 11.68 3.77
CA THR A 192 1.65 11.70 2.29
C THR A 192 2.62 12.79 1.84
N GLY A 193 2.53 13.99 2.43
CA GLY A 193 3.49 15.08 2.18
C GLY A 193 4.92 14.70 2.55
N LEU A 194 5.09 14.08 3.73
CA LEU A 194 6.38 13.63 4.25
C LEU A 194 6.96 12.45 3.47
N ALA A 195 6.13 11.52 2.98
CA ALA A 195 6.60 10.36 2.22
C ALA A 195 7.38 10.81 0.97
N GLY A 196 6.80 11.70 0.15
CA GLY A 196 7.50 12.24 -1.03
C GLY A 196 8.81 12.96 -0.68
N ALA A 197 8.80 13.76 0.39
CA ALA A 197 9.98 14.49 0.85
C ALA A 197 11.11 13.57 1.33
N CYS A 198 10.78 12.54 2.12
CA CYS A 198 11.74 11.53 2.58
C CYS A 198 12.36 10.75 1.42
N LEU A 199 11.57 10.46 0.37
CA LEU A 199 12.07 9.80 -0.83
C LEU A 199 13.11 10.67 -1.57
N LEU A 200 12.82 11.96 -1.77
CA LEU A 200 13.77 12.90 -2.39
C LEU A 200 15.01 13.14 -1.53
N HIS A 201 14.85 13.20 -0.21
CA HIS A 201 15.98 13.30 0.72
C HIS A 201 16.87 12.05 0.64
N LEU A 202 16.28 10.86 0.52
CA LEU A 202 17.02 9.62 0.31
C LEU A 202 17.83 9.67 -1.00
N ALA A 203 17.31 10.26 -2.08
CA ALA A 203 18.03 10.44 -3.35
C ALA A 203 19.26 11.38 -3.27
N LEU A 204 19.41 12.16 -2.20
CA LEU A 204 20.64 12.92 -1.97
C LEU A 204 21.75 12.07 -1.33
N HIS A 205 21.38 10.95 -0.71
CA HIS A 205 22.29 10.10 0.05
C HIS A 205 22.57 8.75 -0.60
N PHE A 206 21.67 8.28 -1.47
CA PHE A 206 21.73 6.96 -2.08
C PHE A 206 21.28 7.04 -3.54
N PRO A 207 21.95 6.37 -4.51
CA PRO A 207 23.03 5.36 -4.36
C PRO A 207 24.39 5.91 -3.89
N GLU A 208 24.65 7.17 -4.21
CA GLU A 208 25.89 7.88 -3.88
C GLU A 208 25.54 9.20 -3.18
N GLU A 209 26.35 9.59 -2.18
CA GLU A 209 26.13 10.83 -1.44
C GLU A 209 26.51 12.04 -2.30
N LYS A 210 25.53 12.90 -2.60
CA LYS A 210 25.74 14.10 -3.41
C LYS A 210 26.48 15.15 -2.59
N ARG A 211 27.69 15.52 -3.03
CA ARG A 211 28.49 16.59 -2.43
C ARG A 211 27.98 17.95 -2.90
N LEU A 212 27.02 18.50 -2.16
CA LEU A 212 26.42 19.81 -2.42
C LEU A 212 26.93 20.85 -1.43
N HIS A 213 27.02 22.11 -1.86
CA HIS A 213 27.28 23.23 -0.97
C HIS A 213 26.20 23.30 0.13
N PRO A 214 26.53 23.62 1.40
CA PRO A 214 25.58 23.57 2.51
C PRO A 214 24.30 24.38 2.28
N GLN A 215 24.40 25.55 1.64
CA GLN A 215 23.25 26.41 1.33
C GLN A 215 22.32 25.76 0.29
N VAL A 216 22.88 25.15 -0.76
CA VAL A 216 22.10 24.46 -1.80
C VAL A 216 21.40 23.25 -1.19
N ARG A 217 22.10 22.50 -0.33
CA ARG A 217 21.51 21.37 0.39
C ARG A 217 20.36 21.82 1.29
N ALA A 218 20.51 22.90 2.04
CA ALA A 218 19.45 23.45 2.88
C ALA A 218 18.23 23.90 2.05
N LEU A 219 18.48 24.57 0.92
CA LEU A 219 17.42 24.98 -0.01
C LEU A 219 16.68 23.78 -0.61
N LEU A 220 17.38 22.75 -1.04
CA LEU A 220 16.76 21.53 -1.55
C LEU A 220 15.92 20.83 -0.48
N LEU A 221 16.42 20.73 0.76
CA LEU A 221 15.64 20.16 1.85
C LEU A 221 14.39 21.00 2.15
N ALA A 222 14.50 22.33 2.13
CA ALA A 222 13.34 23.20 2.26
C ALA A 222 12.34 22.99 1.10
N LEU A 223 12.82 22.80 -0.13
CA LEU A 223 11.99 22.53 -1.30
C LEU A 223 11.36 21.12 -1.26
N PHE A 224 12.00 20.15 -0.62
CA PHE A 224 11.45 18.80 -0.48
C PHE A 224 10.39 18.76 0.63
N TYR A 225 10.67 19.30 1.81
CA TYR A 225 9.75 19.19 2.94
C TYR A 225 8.69 20.30 2.96
N GLY A 226 9.02 21.51 2.50
CA GLY A 226 8.16 22.69 2.58
C GLY A 226 6.82 22.52 1.86
N PRO A 227 6.80 22.26 0.55
CA PRO A 227 5.54 22.09 -0.20
C PRO A 227 4.71 20.91 0.31
N GLY A 228 5.33 19.76 0.61
CA GLY A 228 4.63 18.59 1.14
C GLY A 228 3.97 18.86 2.49
N LEU A 229 4.66 19.54 3.41
CA LEU A 229 4.12 19.92 4.71
C LEU A 229 3.05 21.02 4.61
N LEU A 230 3.26 22.01 3.74
CA LEU A 230 2.30 23.08 3.51
C LEU A 230 1.01 22.53 2.91
N LEU A 231 1.09 21.83 1.78
CA LEU A 231 -0.07 21.25 1.11
C LEU A 231 -0.75 20.21 1.99
N GLY A 232 0.02 19.35 2.66
CA GLY A 232 -0.51 18.35 3.59
C GLY A 232 -1.21 18.99 4.80
N GLY A 233 -0.63 20.04 5.38
CA GLY A 233 -1.20 20.79 6.51
C GLY A 233 -2.45 21.57 6.13
N LEU A 234 -2.46 22.24 4.97
CA LEU A 234 -3.65 22.90 4.45
C LEU A 234 -4.76 21.89 4.18
N ASN A 235 -4.46 20.78 3.51
CA ASN A 235 -5.44 19.73 3.27
C ASN A 235 -5.97 19.15 4.60
N ALA A 236 -5.11 19.00 5.60
CA ALA A 236 -5.48 18.52 6.93
C ALA A 236 -6.42 19.49 7.67
N TYR A 237 -6.26 20.78 7.41
CA TYR A 237 -7.13 21.83 7.94
C TYR A 237 -8.50 21.88 7.24
N PHE A 238 -8.53 21.81 5.91
CA PHE A 238 -9.76 21.96 5.12
C PHE A 238 -10.63 20.70 5.10
N TYR A 239 -10.04 19.51 5.13
CA TYR A 239 -10.79 18.26 5.00
C TYR A 239 -11.89 18.06 6.03
N PRO A 240 -11.63 18.21 7.35
CA PRO A 240 -12.66 17.95 8.35
C PRO A 240 -13.74 19.02 8.39
N ARG A 241 -13.60 20.11 7.63
CA ARG A 241 -14.56 21.22 7.54
C ARG A 241 -15.46 21.10 6.31
N GLN A 242 -15.32 20.05 5.52
CA GLN A 242 -16.10 19.82 4.30
C GLN A 242 -15.96 20.92 3.23
N LEU A 243 -14.94 21.78 3.35
CA LEU A 243 -14.61 22.84 2.38
C LEU A 243 -13.92 22.28 1.11
N GLN A 244 -14.08 20.99 0.83
CA GLN A 244 -13.43 20.35 -0.32
C GLN A 244 -14.00 20.84 -1.64
N GLY A 245 -15.31 21.06 -1.71
CA GLY A 245 -15.96 21.58 -2.91
C GLY A 245 -15.42 22.96 -3.30
N GLU A 246 -15.31 23.86 -2.32
CA GLU A 246 -14.81 25.23 -2.52
C GLU A 246 -13.33 25.25 -2.94
N PHE A 247 -12.50 24.36 -2.40
CA PHE A 247 -11.06 24.32 -2.63
C PHE A 247 -10.60 23.07 -3.39
N THR A 248 -11.42 22.57 -4.32
CA THR A 248 -11.14 21.32 -5.07
C THR A 248 -9.73 21.31 -5.70
N TRP A 249 -9.27 22.45 -6.20
CA TRP A 249 -7.93 22.62 -6.79
C TRP A 249 -6.80 22.31 -5.79
N LEU A 250 -6.95 22.67 -4.52
CA LEU A 250 -5.93 22.47 -3.48
C LEU A 250 -5.76 20.98 -3.14
N PHE A 251 -6.87 20.24 -3.15
CA PHE A 251 -6.86 18.79 -2.99
C PHE A 251 -6.20 18.14 -4.21
N ASN A 252 -6.55 18.56 -5.43
CA ASN A 252 -5.97 18.02 -6.66
C ASN A 252 -4.46 18.25 -6.76
N VAL A 253 -3.98 19.47 -6.46
CA VAL A 253 -2.54 19.80 -6.45
C VAL A 253 -1.78 18.95 -5.43
N PHE A 254 -2.39 18.69 -4.26
CA PHE A 254 -1.78 17.82 -3.25
C PHE A 254 -1.60 16.37 -3.74
N PHE A 255 -2.53 15.84 -4.53
CA PHE A 255 -2.37 14.52 -5.14
C PHE A 255 -1.26 14.46 -6.21
N LEU A 256 -0.88 15.59 -6.81
CA LEU A 256 0.25 15.68 -7.76
C LEU A 256 1.62 15.66 -7.07
N TRP A 257 1.68 15.96 -5.77
CA TRP A 257 2.93 16.04 -5.00
C TRP A 257 3.72 14.73 -5.01
N VAL A 258 3.06 13.60 -4.74
CA VAL A 258 3.73 12.30 -4.68
C VAL A 258 4.26 11.87 -6.06
N PRO A 259 3.46 11.90 -7.15
CA PRO A 259 3.98 11.70 -8.50
C PRO A 259 5.17 12.59 -8.85
N LEU A 260 5.12 13.88 -8.49
CA LEU A 260 6.23 14.81 -8.73
C LEU A 260 7.51 14.39 -7.98
N CYS A 261 7.38 13.91 -6.74
CA CYS A 261 8.51 13.38 -5.98
C CYS A 261 9.09 12.11 -6.63
N PHE A 262 8.25 11.23 -7.16
CA PHE A 262 8.72 10.05 -7.91
C PHE A 262 9.45 10.45 -9.20
N VAL A 263 8.96 11.46 -9.92
CA VAL A 263 9.63 12.02 -11.11
C VAL A 263 10.99 12.62 -10.72
N GLY A 264 11.04 13.41 -9.65
CA GLY A 264 12.29 13.99 -9.13
C GLY A 264 13.30 12.91 -8.72
N TRP A 265 12.84 11.83 -8.10
CA TRP A 265 13.67 10.69 -7.73
C TRP A 265 14.18 9.93 -8.96
N ALA A 266 13.32 9.68 -9.95
CA ALA A 266 13.70 9.06 -11.22
C ALA A 266 14.73 9.91 -11.97
N ALA A 267 14.53 11.24 -12.02
CA ALA A 267 15.49 12.17 -12.61
C ALA A 267 16.84 12.14 -11.86
N ALA A 268 16.82 12.05 -10.53
CA ALA A 268 18.03 11.90 -9.73
C ALA A 268 18.78 10.61 -10.06
N LEU A 269 18.08 9.48 -10.24
CA LEU A 269 18.71 8.22 -10.68
C LEU A 269 19.27 8.31 -12.09
N VAL A 270 18.51 8.86 -13.05
CA VAL A 270 18.99 9.02 -14.44
C VAL A 270 20.25 9.87 -14.47
N HIS A 271 20.29 10.95 -13.68
CA HIS A 271 21.50 11.73 -13.51
C HIS A 271 22.65 10.87 -12.98
N THR A 272 22.45 10.13 -11.87
CA THR A 272 23.48 9.24 -11.31
C THR A 272 23.94 8.16 -12.30
N ILE A 273 23.05 7.56 -13.09
CA ILE A 273 23.42 6.55 -14.10
C ILE A 273 24.34 7.16 -15.17
N ARG A 274 24.14 8.45 -15.50
CA ARG A 274 24.93 9.16 -16.52
C ARG A 274 26.23 9.75 -15.97
N SER A 275 26.25 10.18 -14.71
CA SER A 275 27.38 10.93 -14.13
C SER A 275 28.29 10.11 -13.21
N ALA A 276 27.85 8.96 -12.69
CA ALA A 276 28.66 8.16 -11.76
C ALA A 276 29.93 7.61 -12.42
N ALA A 277 31.09 7.89 -11.83
CA ALA A 277 32.38 7.39 -12.27
C ALA A 277 32.56 5.89 -11.98
N ASP A 278 32.03 5.40 -10.85
CA ASP A 278 32.10 4.00 -10.46
C ASP A 278 31.01 3.16 -11.16
N GLN A 279 31.43 2.08 -11.82
CA GLN A 279 30.55 1.12 -12.47
C GLN A 279 29.59 0.43 -11.49
N LYS A 280 30.01 0.18 -10.25
CA LYS A 280 29.16 -0.44 -9.22
C LYS A 280 27.98 0.46 -8.86
N VAL A 281 28.23 1.76 -8.68
CA VAL A 281 27.20 2.76 -8.39
C VAL A 281 26.22 2.86 -9.57
N ARG A 282 26.72 2.85 -10.80
CA ARG A 282 25.89 2.88 -12.02
C ARG A 282 24.98 1.66 -12.12
N GLN A 283 25.51 0.48 -11.84
CA GLN A 283 24.75 -0.77 -11.86
C GLN A 283 23.65 -0.75 -10.79
N GLN A 284 23.96 -0.34 -9.56
CA GLN A 284 22.97 -0.18 -8.49
C GLN A 284 21.85 0.80 -8.86
N ALA A 285 22.21 1.95 -9.44
CA ALA A 285 21.23 2.93 -9.89
C ALA A 285 20.31 2.36 -10.99
N ARG A 286 20.83 1.53 -11.91
CA ARG A 286 20.03 0.83 -12.93
C ARG A 286 19.09 -0.21 -12.33
N GLU A 287 19.56 -1.02 -11.39
CA GLU A 287 18.74 -2.00 -10.68
C GLU A 287 17.57 -1.32 -9.94
N MET A 288 17.83 -0.19 -9.28
CA MET A 288 16.80 0.61 -8.63
C MET A 288 15.82 1.25 -9.62
N ALA A 289 16.32 1.77 -10.74
CA ALA A 289 15.48 2.34 -11.78
C ALA A 289 14.54 1.27 -12.37
N ALA A 290 15.04 0.07 -12.62
CA ALA A 290 14.23 -1.05 -13.10
C ALA A 290 13.10 -1.41 -12.12
N GLY A 291 13.39 -1.46 -10.81
CA GLY A 291 12.39 -1.68 -9.77
C GLY A 291 11.30 -0.61 -9.72
N ILE A 292 11.69 0.66 -9.88
CA ILE A 292 10.73 1.77 -10.02
C ILE A 292 9.88 1.61 -11.27
N THR A 293 10.49 1.34 -12.41
CA THR A 293 9.75 1.19 -13.68
C THR A 293 8.74 0.06 -13.58
N LEU A 294 9.12 -1.08 -12.98
CA LEU A 294 8.24 -2.22 -12.75
C LEU A 294 7.05 -1.88 -11.83
N THR A 295 7.22 -0.89 -10.95
CA THR A 295 6.18 -0.45 -10.01
C THR A 295 5.28 0.64 -10.60
N LEU A 296 5.87 1.71 -11.13
CA LEU A 296 5.16 2.92 -11.54
C LEU A 296 4.56 2.80 -12.94
N LEU A 297 5.17 2.04 -13.85
CA LEU A 297 4.65 1.93 -15.22
C LEU A 297 3.27 1.24 -15.24
N PRO A 298 3.06 0.08 -14.57
CA PRO A 298 1.73 -0.51 -14.48
C PRO A 298 0.74 0.40 -13.73
N PHE A 299 1.18 1.07 -12.66
CA PHE A 299 0.35 2.01 -11.91
C PHE A 299 -0.17 3.14 -12.80
N ALA A 300 0.75 3.82 -13.50
CA ALA A 300 0.44 4.94 -14.38
C ALA A 300 -0.41 4.48 -15.58
N ALA A 301 -0.08 3.34 -16.20
CA ALA A 301 -0.85 2.80 -17.31
C ALA A 301 -2.31 2.50 -16.89
N LEU A 302 -2.51 1.84 -15.76
CA LEU A 302 -3.84 1.53 -15.22
C LEU A 302 -4.64 2.80 -14.92
N LEU A 303 -4.00 3.84 -14.36
CA LEU A 303 -4.64 5.13 -14.12
C LEU A 303 -5.00 5.85 -15.41
N VAL A 304 -4.10 5.92 -16.38
CA VAL A 304 -4.36 6.58 -17.68
C VAL A 304 -5.49 5.88 -18.42
N ILE A 305 -5.48 4.54 -18.45
CA ILE A 305 -6.57 3.73 -19.04
C ILE A 305 -7.89 4.02 -18.33
N ASN A 306 -7.87 4.08 -16.99
CA ASN A 306 -9.08 4.39 -16.21
C ASN A 306 -9.63 5.79 -16.55
N VAL A 307 -8.77 6.81 -16.56
CA VAL A 307 -9.17 8.20 -16.85
C VAL A 307 -9.67 8.34 -18.29
N ALA A 308 -8.97 7.76 -19.26
CA ALA A 308 -9.38 7.80 -20.67
C ALA A 308 -10.74 7.11 -20.87
N TYR A 309 -10.95 5.97 -20.24
CA TYR A 309 -12.22 5.25 -20.30
C TYR A 309 -13.35 6.02 -19.60
N HIS A 310 -13.06 6.66 -18.45
CA HIS A 310 -14.03 7.49 -17.75
C HIS A 310 -14.43 8.72 -18.56
N MET A 311 -13.48 9.38 -19.23
CA MET A 311 -13.76 10.48 -20.14
C MET A 311 -14.61 10.06 -21.35
N ALA A 312 -14.41 8.85 -21.87
CA ALA A 312 -15.13 8.35 -23.04
C ALA A 312 -16.53 7.80 -22.73
N PHE A 313 -16.71 7.14 -21.57
CA PHE A 313 -17.91 6.35 -21.28
C PHE A 313 -18.61 6.73 -19.96
N HIS A 314 -18.09 7.72 -19.21
CA HIS A 314 -18.57 8.09 -17.87
C HIS A 314 -18.64 6.90 -16.88
N ARG A 315 -17.83 5.86 -17.13
CA ARG A 315 -17.77 4.63 -16.34
C ARG A 315 -16.35 4.39 -15.85
N THR A 316 -16.20 3.66 -14.75
CA THR A 316 -14.89 3.27 -14.23
C THR A 316 -14.56 1.85 -14.72
N LEU A 317 -13.40 1.69 -15.38
CA LEU A 317 -12.96 0.39 -15.88
C LEU A 317 -12.04 -0.34 -14.89
N VAL A 318 -11.14 0.42 -14.27
CA VAL A 318 -10.10 -0.13 -13.39
C VAL A 318 -10.41 0.23 -11.96
N ASP A 319 -10.51 -0.76 -11.08
CA ASP A 319 -10.55 -0.51 -9.65
C ASP A 319 -9.21 0.05 -9.18
N VAL A 320 -9.21 1.27 -8.64
CA VAL A 320 -8.00 1.95 -8.14
C VAL A 320 -7.29 1.10 -7.08
N ARG A 321 -8.03 0.30 -6.31
CA ARG A 321 -7.48 -0.62 -5.29
C ARG A 321 -6.53 -1.65 -5.91
N LEU A 322 -6.86 -2.15 -7.10
CA LEU A 322 -6.00 -3.05 -7.88
C LEU A 322 -4.77 -2.30 -8.41
N ALA A 323 -4.92 -1.07 -8.89
CA ALA A 323 -3.77 -0.28 -9.36
C ALA A 323 -2.75 -0.06 -8.23
N VAL A 324 -3.18 0.28 -7.01
CA VAL A 324 -2.26 0.51 -5.87
C VAL A 324 -1.46 -0.75 -5.50
N THR A 325 -1.93 -1.97 -5.83
CA THR A 325 -1.15 -3.21 -5.58
C THR A 325 0.16 -3.26 -6.34
N THR A 326 0.29 -2.54 -7.46
CA THR A 326 1.55 -2.49 -8.21
C THR A 326 2.65 -1.78 -7.41
N LEU A 327 2.27 -0.94 -6.43
CA LEU A 327 3.19 -0.24 -5.53
C LEU A 327 3.94 -1.16 -4.57
N LEU A 328 3.51 -2.42 -4.41
CA LEU A 328 4.12 -3.41 -3.51
C LEU A 328 5.59 -3.68 -3.83
N VAL A 329 5.95 -3.64 -5.11
CA VAL A 329 7.29 -3.99 -5.59
C VAL A 329 8.31 -2.92 -5.20
N PHE A 330 7.89 -1.67 -5.08
CA PHE A 330 8.75 -0.53 -4.85
C PHE A 330 9.57 -0.60 -3.55
N PRO A 331 8.96 -0.69 -2.34
CA PRO A 331 9.72 -0.72 -1.10
C PRO A 331 10.60 -1.97 -1.01
N MET A 332 10.19 -3.09 -1.60
CA MET A 332 11.02 -4.30 -1.61
C MET A 332 12.26 -4.12 -2.49
N SER A 333 12.10 -3.56 -3.69
CA SER A 333 13.21 -3.31 -4.60
C SER A 333 14.21 -2.30 -4.03
N LEU A 334 13.72 -1.23 -3.42
CA LEU A 334 14.58 -0.20 -2.83
C LEU A 334 15.28 -0.72 -1.57
N GLY A 335 14.57 -1.44 -0.70
CA GLY A 335 15.13 -2.10 0.47
C GLY A 335 16.23 -3.10 0.10
N TYR A 336 16.02 -3.91 -0.95
CA TYR A 336 17.04 -4.80 -1.48
C TYR A 336 18.30 -4.06 -1.95
N ALA A 337 18.14 -3.01 -2.77
CA ALA A 337 19.27 -2.22 -3.27
C ALA A 337 20.08 -1.58 -2.11
N ILE A 338 19.37 -1.09 -1.09
CA ILE A 338 20.00 -0.54 0.11
C ILE A 338 20.75 -1.65 0.85
N LEU A 339 20.16 -2.81 1.09
CA LEU A 339 20.81 -3.90 1.81
C LEU A 339 22.06 -4.44 1.07
N LYS A 340 21.99 -4.54 -0.26
CA LYS A 340 23.09 -5.05 -1.10
C LYS A 340 24.39 -4.23 -0.98
N GLN A 341 24.31 -2.92 -0.76
CA GLN A 341 25.48 -2.04 -0.78
C GLN A 341 26.41 -2.20 0.45
N ARG A 342 25.87 -2.59 1.62
CA ARG A 342 26.62 -2.48 2.89
C ARG A 342 26.29 -3.53 3.95
N SER A 343 25.39 -4.47 3.68
CA SER A 343 25.04 -5.47 4.68
C SER A 343 26.16 -6.50 4.84
N VAL A 344 26.52 -6.78 6.08
CA VAL A 344 27.39 -7.90 6.48
C VAL A 344 26.71 -9.24 6.22
N TRP A 345 25.37 -9.23 6.13
CA TRP A 345 24.57 -10.40 5.79
C TRP A 345 24.69 -10.65 4.29
N ASN A 346 24.87 -11.91 3.88
CA ASN A 346 24.74 -12.34 2.48
C ASN A 346 23.28 -12.21 2.03
N VAL A 347 22.82 -10.97 1.85
CA VAL A 347 21.45 -10.62 1.45
C VAL A 347 21.14 -11.24 0.09
N GLU A 348 22.13 -11.30 -0.79
CA GLU A 348 22.02 -12.01 -2.07
C GLU A 348 21.70 -13.49 -1.86
N ALA A 349 22.32 -14.17 -0.91
CA ALA A 349 22.01 -15.56 -0.61
C ALA A 349 20.62 -15.72 0.02
N LEU A 350 20.19 -14.78 0.87
CA LEU A 350 18.85 -14.78 1.46
C LEU A 350 17.77 -14.58 0.39
N VAL A 351 17.95 -13.59 -0.48
CA VAL A 351 17.04 -13.30 -1.60
C VAL A 351 17.04 -14.44 -2.60
N ASN A 352 18.20 -15.02 -2.93
CA ASN A 352 18.28 -16.19 -3.81
C ASN A 352 17.51 -17.38 -3.22
N ARG A 353 17.74 -17.72 -1.95
CA ARG A 353 16.96 -18.76 -1.25
C ARG A 353 15.47 -18.45 -1.28
N GLY A 354 15.08 -17.21 -0.97
CA GLY A 354 13.70 -16.76 -1.00
C GLY A 354 13.05 -16.91 -2.38
N LEU A 355 13.71 -16.44 -3.43
CA LEU A 355 13.24 -16.56 -4.82
C LEU A 355 13.14 -18.02 -5.25
N VAL A 356 14.14 -18.85 -4.95
CA VAL A 356 14.10 -20.28 -5.27
C VAL A 356 12.92 -20.96 -4.59
N TYR A 357 12.71 -20.74 -3.30
CA TYR A 357 11.59 -21.37 -2.59
C TYR A 357 10.22 -20.79 -2.99
N LEU A 358 10.11 -19.50 -3.31
CA LEU A 358 8.89 -18.90 -3.84
C LEU A 358 8.55 -19.42 -5.23
N SER A 359 9.51 -19.41 -6.16
CA SER A 359 9.32 -19.94 -7.51
C SER A 359 8.99 -21.42 -7.46
N LEU A 360 9.70 -22.20 -6.65
CA LEU A 360 9.41 -23.60 -6.43
C LEU A 360 7.99 -23.77 -5.86
N GLY A 361 7.62 -23.01 -4.83
CA GLY A 361 6.29 -23.05 -4.23
C GLY A 361 5.17 -22.75 -5.24
N VAL A 362 5.33 -21.73 -6.09
CA VAL A 362 4.37 -21.39 -7.15
C VAL A 362 4.26 -22.50 -8.19
N ILE A 363 5.40 -23.02 -8.66
CA ILE A 363 5.40 -24.13 -9.63
C ILE A 363 4.71 -25.36 -9.04
N LEU A 364 5.01 -25.69 -7.79
CA LEU A 364 4.44 -26.83 -7.09
C LEU A 364 2.94 -26.67 -6.84
N LEU A 365 2.51 -25.49 -6.41
CA LEU A 365 1.10 -25.18 -6.19
C LEU A 365 0.32 -25.22 -7.51
N PHE A 366 0.86 -24.63 -8.57
CA PHE A 366 0.25 -24.69 -9.90
C PHE A 366 0.15 -26.13 -10.39
N THR A 367 1.24 -26.89 -10.27
CA THR A 367 1.27 -28.31 -10.64
C THR A 367 0.27 -29.13 -9.83
N TYR A 368 0.14 -28.87 -8.53
CA TYR A 368 -0.86 -29.50 -7.67
C TYR A 368 -2.28 -29.25 -8.19
N PHE A 369 -2.64 -28.00 -8.46
CA PHE A 369 -3.98 -27.67 -8.95
C PHE A 369 -4.27 -28.28 -10.32
N VAL A 370 -3.28 -28.26 -11.23
CA VAL A 370 -3.41 -28.91 -12.54
C VAL A 370 -3.60 -30.41 -12.38
N LEU A 371 -2.81 -31.08 -11.52
CA LEU A 371 -2.93 -32.52 -11.25
C LEU A 371 -4.28 -32.88 -10.64
N VAL A 372 -4.76 -32.12 -9.65
CA VAL A 372 -6.07 -32.36 -9.04
C VAL A 372 -7.17 -32.19 -10.08
N ALA A 373 -7.10 -31.15 -10.93
CA ALA A 373 -8.08 -30.92 -11.98
C ALA A 373 -8.06 -32.01 -13.06
N THR A 374 -6.89 -32.50 -13.47
CA THR A 374 -6.77 -33.56 -14.49
C THR A 374 -7.18 -34.92 -13.94
N LEU A 375 -6.66 -35.33 -12.78
CA LEU A 375 -7.01 -36.60 -12.15
C LEU A 375 -8.49 -36.65 -11.75
N GLY A 376 -9.04 -35.54 -11.26
CA GLY A 376 -10.47 -35.43 -10.96
C GLY A 376 -11.35 -35.63 -12.20
N ARG A 377 -10.95 -35.09 -13.35
CA ARG A 377 -11.63 -35.32 -14.64
C ARG A 377 -11.48 -36.75 -15.13
N LEU A 378 -10.29 -37.34 -14.99
CA LEU A 378 -10.00 -38.70 -15.46
C LEU A 378 -10.78 -39.77 -14.69
N TRP A 379 -10.92 -39.61 -13.37
CA TRP A 379 -11.67 -40.56 -12.55
C TRP A 379 -13.17 -40.24 -12.41
N GLY A 380 -13.65 -39.16 -13.03
CA GLY A 380 -15.06 -38.76 -12.92
C GLY A 380 -15.49 -38.46 -11.47
N VAL A 381 -14.54 -38.13 -10.59
CA VAL A 381 -14.81 -37.92 -9.17
C VAL A 381 -15.36 -36.52 -8.98
N ALA A 382 -16.68 -36.40 -9.04
CA ALA A 382 -17.40 -35.25 -8.50
C ALA A 382 -17.45 -35.39 -6.97
N ILE A 383 -16.76 -34.47 -6.28
CA ILE A 383 -16.91 -34.09 -4.85
C ILE A 383 -17.44 -35.23 -3.95
N SER A 384 -16.63 -36.26 -3.73
CA SER A 384 -16.83 -37.29 -2.70
C SER A 384 -15.47 -37.88 -2.27
N TRP A 385 -15.43 -38.86 -1.37
CA TRP A 385 -14.24 -39.42 -0.70
C TRP A 385 -12.99 -39.66 -1.59
N GLY A 386 -13.13 -39.82 -2.91
CA GLY A 386 -12.02 -39.84 -3.88
C GLY A 386 -11.18 -38.56 -3.95
N VAL A 387 -11.67 -37.41 -3.48
CA VAL A 387 -10.90 -36.15 -3.41
C VAL A 387 -9.67 -36.29 -2.50
N PHE A 388 -9.78 -37.06 -1.41
CA PHE A 388 -8.63 -37.29 -0.52
C PHE A 388 -7.55 -38.14 -1.18
N ALA A 389 -7.93 -39.19 -1.91
CA ALA A 389 -6.99 -40.04 -2.63
C ALA A 389 -6.32 -39.30 -3.80
N VAL A 390 -7.10 -38.56 -4.60
CA VAL A 390 -6.60 -37.72 -5.70
C VAL A 390 -5.70 -36.60 -5.19
N GLY A 391 -6.10 -35.93 -4.09
CA GLY A 391 -5.30 -34.90 -3.44
C GLY A 391 -4.00 -35.44 -2.84
N ALA A 392 -4.03 -36.60 -2.17
CA ALA A 392 -2.84 -37.24 -1.62
C ALA A 392 -1.87 -37.70 -2.71
N LEU A 393 -2.38 -38.27 -3.81
CA LEU A 393 -1.58 -38.65 -4.97
C LEU A 393 -0.94 -37.42 -5.64
N ALA A 394 -1.72 -36.35 -5.84
CA ALA A 394 -1.20 -35.08 -6.35
C ALA A 394 -0.13 -34.50 -5.42
N ALA A 395 -0.32 -34.55 -4.10
CA ALA A 395 0.65 -34.07 -3.12
C ALA A 395 1.95 -34.90 -3.15
N LEU A 396 1.88 -36.22 -3.30
CA LEU A 396 3.05 -37.09 -3.44
C LEU A 396 3.84 -36.78 -4.73
N ILE A 397 3.14 -36.62 -5.86
CA ILE A 397 3.76 -36.26 -7.14
C ILE A 397 4.43 -34.88 -7.04
N VAL A 398 3.75 -33.92 -6.41
CA VAL A 398 4.29 -32.57 -6.17
C VAL A 398 5.50 -32.63 -5.23
N ALA A 399 5.47 -33.42 -4.16
CA ALA A 399 6.62 -33.60 -3.27
C ALA A 399 7.83 -34.20 -4.00
N PHE A 400 7.60 -35.17 -4.89
CA PHE A 400 8.66 -35.74 -5.73
C PHE A 400 9.20 -34.71 -6.74
N LEU A 401 8.33 -33.98 -7.42
CA LEU A 401 8.70 -32.88 -8.31
C LEU A 401 9.49 -31.80 -7.58
N ALA A 402 9.17 -31.51 -6.31
CA ALA A 402 9.91 -30.54 -5.51
C ALA A 402 11.38 -30.94 -5.36
N LEU A 403 11.67 -32.22 -5.13
CA LEU A 403 13.03 -32.74 -5.00
C LEU A 403 13.80 -32.62 -6.33
N MET A 404 13.17 -32.89 -7.46
CA MET A 404 13.79 -32.81 -8.78
C MET A 404 13.97 -31.38 -9.30
N LEU A 405 12.96 -30.53 -9.11
CA LEU A 405 12.93 -29.16 -9.65
C LEU A 405 13.79 -28.20 -8.84
N ARG A 406 14.01 -28.46 -7.55
CA ARG A 406 14.83 -27.61 -6.68
C ARG A 406 16.20 -27.25 -7.27
N PRO A 407 17.07 -28.19 -7.69
CA PRO A 407 18.37 -27.85 -8.28
C PRO A 407 18.25 -27.10 -9.61
N VAL A 408 17.22 -27.38 -10.41
CA VAL A 408 16.98 -26.71 -11.71
C VAL A 408 16.56 -25.26 -11.50
N VAL A 409 15.56 -25.03 -10.64
CA VAL A 409 15.08 -23.69 -10.27
C VAL A 409 16.21 -22.89 -9.64
N GLN A 410 17.01 -23.50 -8.77
CA GLN A 410 18.18 -22.85 -8.18
C GLN A 410 19.19 -22.41 -9.24
N THR A 411 19.46 -23.24 -10.24
CA THR A 411 20.37 -22.89 -11.35
C THR A 411 19.79 -21.78 -12.24
N MET A 412 18.49 -21.82 -12.54
CA MET A 412 17.81 -20.78 -13.33
C MET A 412 17.80 -19.43 -12.62
N VAL A 413 17.40 -19.39 -11.35
CA VAL A 413 17.40 -18.15 -10.55
C VAL A 413 18.81 -17.58 -10.46
N HIS A 414 19.81 -18.42 -10.26
CA HIS A 414 21.20 -17.97 -10.23
C HIS A 414 21.65 -17.35 -11.56
N ARG A 415 21.32 -17.98 -12.70
CA ARG A 415 21.65 -17.45 -14.03
C ARG A 415 20.92 -16.15 -14.38
N LEU A 416 19.67 -16.00 -13.96
CA LEU A 416 18.84 -14.83 -14.31
C LEU A 416 19.16 -13.60 -13.46
N PHE A 417 19.47 -13.79 -12.17
CA PHE A 417 19.59 -12.68 -11.22
C PHE A 417 21.03 -12.39 -10.75
N PHE A 418 21.96 -13.35 -10.87
CA PHE A 418 23.29 -13.27 -10.23
C PHE A 418 24.45 -13.54 -11.19
N ARG A 419 24.25 -13.32 -12.49
CA ARG A 419 25.34 -13.45 -13.47
C ARG A 419 26.44 -12.43 -13.14
N GLN A 420 27.54 -12.90 -12.57
CA GLN A 420 28.81 -12.18 -12.56
C GLN A 420 29.44 -12.47 -13.93
N ASP A 421 29.51 -11.44 -14.77
CA ASP A 421 30.46 -11.44 -15.88
C ASP A 421 31.89 -11.35 -15.33
#